data_AF-A0A2H0N099-F1
#
_entry.id   AF-A0A2H0N099-F1
#
_cell.length_a   1.000
_cell.length_b   1.000
_cell.length_c   1.000
_cell.angle_alpha   90.00
_cell.angle_beta   90.00
_cell.angle_gamma   90.00
#
_symmetry.space_group_name_H-M   'P 1'
#
loop_
_entity.id
_entity.type
_entity.pdbx_description
1 polymer ?
#
loop_
_entity_poly.entity_id
_entity_poly.type
_entity_poly.pdbx_seq_one_letter_code
_entity_poly.pdbx_strand_id
1 'polypeptide(L)'
;MLVKPDPEKKYTVREAMLLAQDRFWHIGIQITLVCKTCETDPVQPILINLGVKKDKNFFRLKTSSEKEPFKISEATPENLKFFYDDIFDLIKGYLGSSIHVLLENEHTVCRIGFQRDCE
;
A
#
# COMPACT_ATOMS: atom_id res chain seq x y z
N MET A 1 13.65 17.79 12.92
CA MET A 1 14.24 18.58 11.81
C MET A 1 13.25 18.56 10.66
N LEU A 2 12.73 19.71 10.27
CA LEU A 2 11.87 19.82 9.07
C LEU A 2 12.78 19.70 7.85
N VAL A 3 12.62 18.63 7.07
CA VAL A 3 13.34 18.45 5.80
C VAL A 3 12.94 19.59 4.87
N LYS A 4 13.91 20.42 4.47
CA LYS A 4 13.65 21.48 3.49
C LYS A 4 13.35 20.82 2.14
N PRO A 5 12.29 21.23 1.44
CA PRO A 5 11.95 20.67 0.14
C PRO A 5 13.06 20.95 -0.87
N ASP A 6 13.39 19.92 -1.63
CA ASP A 6 14.39 19.97 -2.71
C ASP A 6 13.85 20.84 -3.86
N PRO A 7 14.55 21.93 -4.24
CA PRO A 7 14.10 22.85 -5.27
C PRO A 7 14.04 22.24 -6.68
N GLU A 8 14.71 21.11 -6.93
CA GLU A 8 14.69 20.45 -8.24
C GLU A 8 13.59 19.39 -8.36
N LYS A 9 12.97 18.98 -7.24
CA LYS A 9 11.79 18.12 -7.27
C LYS A 9 10.56 18.94 -7.65
N LYS A 10 10.03 18.69 -8.85
CA LYS A 10 8.69 19.14 -9.24
C LYS A 10 7.64 18.36 -8.44
N TYR A 11 7.36 18.80 -7.22
CA TYR A 11 6.15 18.40 -6.52
C TYR A 11 4.97 18.98 -7.28
N THR A 12 4.01 18.15 -7.68
CA THR A 12 2.81 18.69 -8.30
C THR A 12 2.05 19.48 -7.23
N VAL A 13 1.57 20.69 -7.56
CA VAL A 13 0.82 21.56 -6.64
C VAL A 13 -0.36 20.83 -5.98
N ARG A 14 -0.90 19.81 -6.67
CA ARG A 14 -1.95 18.91 -6.20
C ARG A 14 -1.53 18.07 -4.99
N GLU A 15 -0.30 17.55 -4.96
CA GLU A 15 0.21 16.70 -3.87
C GLU A 15 0.45 17.50 -2.58
N ALA A 16 0.96 18.74 -2.71
CA ALA A 16 1.20 19.61 -1.56
C ALA A 16 -0.10 20.23 -0.98
N MET A 17 -1.07 20.58 -1.82
CA MET A 17 -2.37 21.11 -1.36
C MET A 17 -3.23 20.06 -0.65
N LEU A 18 -3.15 18.79 -1.03
CA LEU A 18 -3.91 17.71 -0.38
C LEU A 18 -3.49 17.53 1.09
N LEU A 19 -2.20 17.63 1.42
CA LEU A 19 -1.70 17.50 2.79
C LEU A 19 -2.21 18.60 3.74
N ALA A 20 -2.36 19.84 3.27
CA ALA A 20 -2.86 20.95 4.09
C ALA A 20 -4.36 20.86 4.41
N GLN A 21 -5.12 20.08 3.62
CA GLN A 21 -6.55 19.82 3.83
C GLN A 21 -6.83 18.43 4.42
N ASP A 22 -5.81 17.56 4.46
CA ASP A 22 -5.96 16.20 4.98
C ASP A 22 -5.98 16.21 6.51
N ARG A 23 -7.16 15.98 7.08
CA ARG A 23 -7.37 15.88 8.53
C ARG A 23 -7.28 14.43 9.03
N PHE A 24 -6.73 13.53 8.23
CA PHE A 24 -6.50 12.13 8.62
C PHE A 24 -5.10 11.97 9.20
N TRP A 25 -4.99 11.12 10.21
CA TRP A 25 -3.73 10.56 10.66
C TRP A 25 -3.32 9.46 9.70
N HIS A 26 -2.09 9.51 9.20
CA HIS A 26 -1.58 8.52 8.25
C HIS A 26 -0.72 7.51 8.99
N ILE A 27 -1.09 6.24 8.87
CA ILE A 27 -0.44 5.11 9.53
C ILE A 27 -0.01 4.13 8.45
N GLY A 28 1.28 3.80 8.42
CA GLY A 28 1.79 2.70 7.61
C GLY A 28 1.54 1.36 8.32
N ILE A 29 0.85 0.45 7.65
CA ILE A 29 0.64 -0.93 8.10
C ILE A 29 1.46 -1.84 7.19
N GLN A 30 2.44 -2.54 7.75
CA GLN A 30 3.17 -3.57 7.03
C GLN A 30 2.50 -4.92 7.27
N ILE A 31 2.04 -5.54 6.19
CA ILE A 31 1.49 -6.90 6.19
C ILE A 31 2.54 -7.82 5.58
N THR A 32 3.01 -8.77 6.37
CA THR A 32 3.99 -9.74 5.93
C THR A 32 3.29 -10.99 5.44
N LEU A 33 3.40 -11.30 4.14
CA LEU A 33 2.86 -12.53 3.57
C LEU A 33 3.86 -13.68 3.77
N VAL A 34 3.35 -14.83 4.19
CA VAL A 34 4.13 -16.04 4.44
C VAL A 34 3.54 -17.19 3.64
N CYS A 35 4.37 -17.84 2.82
CA CYS A 35 3.97 -19.04 2.09
C CYS A 35 4.05 -20.26 3.01
N LYS A 36 3.02 -21.11 2.99
CA LYS A 36 2.92 -22.28 3.89
C LYS A 36 3.74 -23.47 3.40
N THR A 37 4.21 -23.48 2.16
CA THR A 37 4.64 -24.71 1.46
C THR A 37 6.02 -24.70 0.82
N CYS A 38 6.85 -23.66 1.00
CA CYS A 38 8.16 -23.61 0.33
C CYS A 38 9.32 -23.55 1.33
N GLU A 39 10.23 -24.51 1.22
CA GLU A 39 11.54 -24.56 1.93
C GLU A 39 12.47 -23.39 1.52
N THR A 40 12.10 -22.67 0.47
CA THR A 40 12.71 -21.44 0.00
C THR A 40 11.59 -20.52 -0.46
N ASP A 41 11.06 -19.64 0.40
CA ASP A 41 10.20 -18.55 -0.10
C ASP A 41 10.44 -17.23 0.63
N PRO A 42 10.47 -16.13 -0.13
CA PRO A 42 10.75 -14.80 0.38
C PRO A 42 9.56 -14.28 1.16
N VAL A 43 9.83 -13.85 2.38
CA VAL A 43 8.93 -13.02 3.17
C VAL A 43 8.66 -11.74 2.37
N GLN A 44 7.42 -11.55 1.90
CA GLN A 44 7.07 -10.36 1.13
C GLN A 44 6.30 -9.37 2.02
N PRO A 45 6.94 -8.25 2.41
CA PRO A 45 6.24 -7.18 3.09
C PRO A 45 5.41 -6.37 2.09
N ILE A 46 4.14 -6.16 2.40
CA ILE A 46 3.26 -5.23 1.70
C ILE A 46 2.98 -4.07 2.64
N LEU A 47 3.35 -2.86 2.24
CA LEU A 47 3.06 -1.64 2.99
C LEU A 47 1.73 -1.04 2.50
N ILE A 48 0.78 -0.89 3.40
CA ILE A 48 -0.49 -0.22 3.17
C ILE A 48 -0.51 1.08 3.96
N ASN A 49 -0.80 2.19 3.28
CA ASN A 49 -0.98 3.48 3.94
C ASN A 49 -2.46 3.66 4.31
N LEU A 50 -2.73 3.77 5.60
CA LEU A 50 -4.06 3.94 6.16
C LEU A 50 -4.25 5.38 6.65
N GLY A 51 -5.26 6.05 6.12
CA GLY A 51 -5.78 7.29 6.69
C GLY A 51 -6.83 6.98 7.76
N VAL A 52 -6.61 7.45 8.97
CA VAL A 52 -7.53 7.33 10.11
C VAL A 52 -8.01 8.71 10.55
N LYS A 53 -9.32 8.87 10.74
CA LYS A 53 -9.88 10.08 11.35
C LYS A 53 -10.97 9.71 12.35
N LYS A 54 -10.85 10.22 13.57
CA LYS A 54 -11.93 10.11 14.57
C LYS A 54 -12.96 11.21 14.33
N ASP A 55 -14.22 10.82 14.15
CA ASP A 55 -15.38 11.68 14.31
C ASP A 55 -16.10 11.29 15.62
N LYS A 56 -17.04 12.12 16.08
CA LYS A 56 -17.66 12.04 17.42
C LYS A 56 -17.89 10.60 17.93
N ASN A 57 -18.60 9.78 17.14
CA ASN A 57 -19.03 8.42 17.53
C ASN A 57 -18.49 7.32 16.60
N PHE A 58 -17.63 7.64 15.63
CA PHE A 58 -17.14 6.69 14.64
C PHE A 58 -15.78 7.09 14.09
N PHE A 59 -15.07 6.13 13.52
CA PHE A 59 -13.83 6.33 12.81
C PHE A 59 -14.08 6.29 11.31
N ARG A 60 -13.36 7.14 10.59
CA ARG A 60 -13.23 7.08 9.14
C ARG A 60 -11.89 6.46 8.79
N LEU A 61 -11.92 5.36 8.04
CA LEU A 61 -10.73 4.68 7.54
C LEU A 61 -10.69 4.79 6.01
N LYS A 62 -9.54 5.10 5.43
CA LYS A 62 -9.32 5.04 3.98
C LYS A 62 -7.96 4.46 3.65
N THR A 63 -7.90 3.61 2.64
CA THR A 63 -6.65 3.21 1.99
C THR A 63 -6.29 4.27 0.93
N SER A 64 -5.07 4.25 0.39
CA SER A 64 -4.64 5.19 -0.65
C SER A 64 -5.38 5.03 -1.98
N SER A 65 -6.00 3.87 -2.23
CA SER A 65 -6.79 3.57 -3.43
C SER A 65 -8.23 4.05 -3.33
N GLU A 66 -8.75 4.23 -2.11
CA GLU A 66 -10.16 4.52 -1.91
C GLU A 66 -10.50 6.00 -1.93
N LYS A 67 -11.60 6.33 -2.64
CA LYS A 67 -12.11 7.70 -2.71
C LYS A 67 -13.02 8.02 -1.53
N GLU A 68 -13.77 7.03 -1.04
CA GLU A 68 -14.68 7.21 0.08
C GLU A 68 -14.19 6.44 1.32
N PRO A 69 -14.08 7.11 2.49
CA PRO A 69 -13.64 6.43 3.69
C PRO A 69 -14.74 5.57 4.31
N PHE A 70 -14.37 4.35 4.71
CA PHE A 70 -15.20 3.44 5.52
C PHE A 70 -15.53 4.07 6.88
N LYS A 71 -16.79 3.95 7.31
CA LYS A 71 -17.24 4.43 8.62
C LYS A 71 -17.37 3.27 9.60
N ILE A 72 -16.51 3.23 10.61
CA ILE A 72 -16.42 2.14 11.57
C ILE A 72 -16.84 2.66 12.95
N SER A 73 -17.79 1.97 13.57
CA SER A 73 -18.26 2.25 14.93
C SER A 73 -18.60 0.94 15.63
N GLU A 74 -18.62 0.96 16.96
CA GLU A 74 -19.06 -0.21 17.75
C GLU A 74 -20.52 -0.58 17.44
N ALA A 75 -21.34 0.37 16.98
CA ALA A 75 -22.73 0.15 16.59
C ALA A 75 -22.86 -0.56 15.22
N THR A 76 -21.80 -0.59 14.42
CA THR A 76 -21.79 -1.12 13.04
C THR A 76 -20.53 -1.96 12.80
N PRO A 77 -20.33 -3.07 13.53
CA PRO A 77 -19.13 -3.90 13.43
C PRO A 77 -18.97 -4.55 12.05
N GLU A 78 -20.05 -4.77 11.30
CA GLU A 78 -20.04 -5.28 9.93
C GLU A 78 -19.25 -4.38 8.96
N ASN A 79 -19.18 -3.07 9.22
CA ASN A 79 -18.40 -2.15 8.40
C ASN A 79 -16.89 -2.40 8.50
N LEU A 80 -16.44 -3.02 9.59
CA LEU A 80 -15.06 -3.44 9.73
C LEU A 80 -14.74 -4.61 8.78
N LYS A 81 -15.71 -5.49 8.51
CA LYS A 81 -15.54 -6.58 7.56
C LYS A 81 -15.31 -6.04 6.14
N PHE A 82 -16.13 -5.08 5.69
CA PHE A 82 -15.95 -4.47 4.36
C PHE A 82 -14.59 -3.80 4.20
N PHE A 83 -14.08 -3.18 5.26
CA PHE A 83 -12.73 -2.61 5.27
C PHE A 83 -11.63 -3.69 5.14
N TYR A 84 -11.77 -4.82 5.83
CA TYR A 84 -10.81 -5.92 5.68
C TYR A 84 -10.89 -6.60 4.30
N ASP A 85 -12.09 -6.73 3.75
CA ASP A 85 -12.30 -7.26 2.39
C ASP A 85 -11.61 -6.35 1.35
N ASP A 86 -11.71 -5.01 1.49
CA ASP A 86 -10.99 -4.05 0.64
C ASP A 86 -9.46 -4.21 0.74
N ILE A 87 -8.91 -4.32 1.96
CA ILE A 87 -7.47 -4.58 2.15
C ILE A 87 -7.06 -5.88 1.46
N PHE A 88 -7.86 -6.93 1.59
CA PHE A 88 -7.57 -8.22 0.99
C PHE A 88 -7.57 -8.16 -0.53
N ASP A 89 -8.53 -7.47 -1.13
CA ASP A 89 -8.61 -7.29 -2.57
C ASP A 89 -7.49 -6.39 -3.10
N LEU A 90 -7.06 -5.37 -2.34
CA LEU A 90 -5.88 -4.57 -2.65
C LEU A 90 -4.62 -5.43 -2.70
N ILE A 91 -4.41 -6.29 -1.68
CA ILE A 91 -3.28 -7.21 -1.63
C ILE A 91 -3.31 -8.18 -2.82
N LYS A 92 -4.46 -8.78 -3.11
CA LYS A 92 -4.63 -9.64 -4.29
C LYS A 92 -4.31 -8.92 -5.58
N GLY A 93 -4.81 -7.70 -5.76
CA GLY A 93 -4.54 -6.88 -6.94
C GLY A 93 -3.04 -6.58 -7.10
N TYR A 94 -2.35 -6.27 -5.99
CA TYR A 94 -0.91 -6.05 -5.98
C TYR A 94 -0.13 -7.30 -6.40
N LEU A 95 -0.51 -8.47 -5.86
CA LEU A 95 0.13 -9.74 -6.23
C LEU A 95 -0.17 -10.13 -7.69
N GLY A 96 -1.42 -10.01 -8.13
CA GLY A 96 -1.82 -10.35 -9.50
C GLY A 96 -1.12 -9.50 -10.56
N SER A 97 -1.02 -8.18 -10.33
CA SER A 97 -0.29 -7.28 -11.22
C SER A 97 1.23 -7.54 -11.22
N SER A 98 1.82 -7.83 -10.06
CA SER A 98 3.25 -8.15 -9.96
C SER A 98 3.61 -9.45 -10.69
N ILE A 99 2.74 -10.46 -10.61
CA ILE A 99 2.91 -11.73 -11.34
C ILE A 99 2.79 -11.50 -12.85
N HIS A 100 1.85 -10.68 -13.29
CA HIS A 100 1.67 -10.40 -14.72
C HIS A 100 2.89 -9.68 -15.32
N VAL A 101 3.44 -8.68 -14.63
CA VAL A 101 4.65 -7.97 -15.06
C VAL A 101 5.87 -8.91 -15.13
N LEU A 102 5.98 -9.89 -14.24
CA LEU A 102 7.04 -10.90 -14.27
C LEU A 102 6.87 -11.92 -15.40
N LEU A 103 5.64 -12.26 -15.76
CA LEU A 103 5.33 -13.22 -16.82
C LEU A 103 5.35 -12.60 -18.22
N GLU A 104 5.02 -11.31 -18.35
CA GLU A 104 5.05 -10.59 -19.64
C GLU A 104 6.45 -10.10 -20.02
N ASN A 105 7.36 -9.92 -19.05
CA ASN A 105 8.77 -9.64 -19.32
C ASN A 105 9.57 -10.95 -19.38
N GLU A 106 9.42 -11.72 -20.46
CA GLU A 106 10.29 -12.87 -20.81
C GLU A 106 11.75 -12.46 -21.14
N HIS A 107 12.16 -11.23 -20.86
CA HIS A 107 13.56 -10.84 -20.97
C HIS A 107 14.30 -11.20 -19.68
N THR A 108 15.01 -12.33 -19.76
CA THR A 108 16.13 -12.77 -18.91
C THR A 108 16.48 -11.80 -17.78
N VAL A 109 15.91 -12.06 -16.60
CA VAL A 109 16.37 -11.41 -15.37
C VAL A 109 17.81 -11.89 -15.13
N CYS A 110 18.80 -11.05 -15.51
CA CYS A 110 20.21 -11.30 -15.24
C CYS A 110 20.33 -11.41 -13.71
N ARG A 111 20.54 -12.65 -13.21
CA ARG A 111 20.55 -12.95 -11.77
C ARG A 111 21.65 -12.12 -11.11
N ILE A 112 21.28 -11.15 -10.29
CA ILE A 112 22.23 -10.44 -9.44
C ILE A 112 22.86 -11.48 -8.49
N GLY A 113 24.12 -11.83 -8.75
CA GLY A 113 24.87 -12.82 -7.95
C GLY A 113 25.92 -13.61 -8.73
N PHE A 114 25.85 -13.67 -10.06
CA PHE A 114 26.93 -14.25 -10.86
C PHE A 114 27.28 -13.31 -12.00
N GLN A 115 28.45 -12.69 -11.89
CA GLN A 115 29.07 -12.01 -13.03
C GLN A 115 29.40 -13.07 -14.07
N ARG A 116 28.67 -13.07 -15.18
CA ARG A 116 29.16 -13.39 -16.53
C ARG A 116 28.09 -13.01 -17.55
N ASP A 117 28.34 -11.86 -18.16
CA ASP A 117 28.05 -11.46 -19.53
C ASP A 117 26.69 -11.93 -20.09
N CYS A 118 25.71 -11.02 -19.98
CA CYS A 118 24.49 -11.05 -20.77
C CYS A 118 24.83 -10.38 -22.14
N GLU A 119 25.01 -11.18 -23.21
CA GLU A 119 25.08 -10.72 -24.62
C GLU A 119 23.70 -10.31 -25.17
#